data_AF-A0A941ITJ6-F1
#
_entry.id   AF-A0A941ITJ6-F1
#
_cell.length_a   1.000
_cell.length_b   1.000
_cell.length_c   1.000
_cell.angle_alpha   90.00
_cell.angle_beta   90.00
_cell.angle_gamma   90.00
#
_symmetry.space_group_name_H-M   'P 1'
#
loop_
_entity.id
_entity.type
_entity.pdbx_description
1 polymer ?
#
loop_
_entity_poly.entity_id
_entity_poly.type
_entity_poly.pdbx_seq_one_letter_code
_entity_poly.pdbx_strand_id
1 'polypeptide(L)'
;MTKRTGRIPERREKESESAPQDPDSLARRLVLDALSRSARTRGQLSDLLARKGVPEEVGEVVLDRFAELGLIDDAAYAEAFTRSRHEHKGLGSRAIAFELRRRSVSDEVVQEAVSVLDADQEQETACRLARERQARMASLPREVQARRLAGFLARKGYGGQVVGRAVREAFAAAAEADADRDLSPDDADSMGFGGGMADFDGSENGMGSPSLEFVEED
;
A
#
# COMPACT_ATOMS: atom_id res chain seq x y z
N MET A 1 -73.90 46.67 -2.34
CA MET A 1 -72.53 47.13 -2.00
C MET A 1 -72.22 46.69 -0.56
N THR A 2 -71.37 45.67 -0.37
CA THR A 2 -70.00 45.72 0.23
C THR A 2 -69.99 45.75 1.78
N LYS A 3 -69.27 44.90 2.53
CA LYS A 3 -68.25 43.86 2.26
C LYS A 3 -68.18 42.89 3.46
N ARG A 4 -68.05 41.60 3.16
CA ARG A 4 -67.39 40.57 3.99
C ARG A 4 -65.91 40.94 4.14
N THR A 5 -65.38 40.82 5.35
CA THR A 5 -63.95 40.58 5.66
C THR A 5 -63.87 40.46 7.18
N GLY A 6 -63.29 39.46 7.81
CA GLY A 6 -62.51 38.32 7.39
C GLY A 6 -61.92 37.78 8.69
N ARG A 7 -62.32 36.58 9.10
CA ARG A 7 -61.80 35.89 10.28
C ARG A 7 -60.33 35.61 10.02
N ILE A 8 -59.45 36.24 10.78
CA ILE A 8 -58.02 35.94 10.76
C ILE A 8 -57.87 34.49 11.22
N PRO A 9 -57.35 33.55 10.42
CA PRO A 9 -56.94 32.28 10.97
C PRO A 9 -55.64 32.51 11.71
N GLU A 10 -55.63 32.03 12.96
CA GLU A 10 -54.46 31.95 13.82
C GLU A 10 -53.27 31.41 13.04
N ARG A 11 -52.10 32.02 13.28
CA ARG A 11 -50.82 31.47 12.84
C ARG A 11 -50.81 30.00 13.25
N ARG A 12 -50.88 29.11 12.26
CA ARG A 12 -50.33 27.77 12.41
C ARG A 12 -48.88 27.98 12.78
N GLU A 13 -48.61 27.92 14.09
CA GLU A 13 -47.33 27.53 14.61
C GLU A 13 -46.93 26.33 13.78
N LYS A 14 -45.91 26.52 12.94
CA LYS A 14 -45.24 25.40 12.32
C LYS A 14 -44.64 24.65 13.49
N GLU A 15 -45.39 23.65 13.95
CA GLU A 15 -44.87 22.48 14.62
C GLU A 15 -43.64 22.04 13.83
N SER A 16 -42.47 22.53 14.22
CA SER A 16 -41.21 21.85 13.98
C SER A 16 -41.17 20.67 14.95
N GLU A 17 -42.16 19.81 14.84
CA GLU A 17 -42.19 18.52 15.49
C GLU A 17 -41.21 17.69 14.68
N SER A 18 -40.00 17.51 15.22
CA SER A 18 -39.02 16.61 14.66
C SER A 18 -39.67 15.23 14.58
N ALA A 19 -40.19 14.88 13.40
CA ALA A 19 -40.64 13.53 13.12
C ALA A 19 -39.54 12.57 13.59
N PRO A 20 -39.88 11.43 14.23
CA PRO A 20 -38.88 10.41 14.54
C PRO A 20 -38.11 10.16 13.24
N GLN A 21 -36.79 10.37 13.25
CA GLN A 21 -36.00 10.22 12.03
C GLN A 21 -36.27 8.82 11.51
N ASP A 22 -36.88 8.75 10.33
CA ASP A 22 -37.14 7.50 9.63
C ASP A 22 -35.82 6.70 9.62
N PRO A 23 -35.79 5.48 10.18
CA PRO A 23 -34.56 4.71 10.32
C PRO A 23 -33.81 4.52 8.98
N ASP A 24 -34.53 4.43 7.85
CA ASP A 24 -33.92 4.37 6.51
C ASP A 24 -33.20 5.68 6.17
N SER A 25 -33.88 6.82 6.32
CA SER A 25 -33.32 8.15 6.10
C SER A 25 -32.08 8.41 6.98
N LEU A 26 -32.11 7.98 8.24
CA LEU A 26 -30.97 8.04 9.15
C LEU A 26 -29.82 7.16 8.65
N ALA A 27 -30.09 5.91 8.28
CA ALA A 27 -29.09 4.96 7.81
C ALA A 27 -28.37 5.46 6.55
N ARG A 28 -29.13 5.91 5.53
CA ARG A 28 -28.57 6.45 4.29
C ARG A 28 -27.65 7.63 4.53
N ARG A 29 -28.08 8.58 5.38
CA ARG A 29 -27.26 9.74 5.74
C ARG A 29 -25.95 9.31 6.41
N LEU A 30 -26.02 8.39 7.38
CA LEU A 30 -24.83 7.89 8.08
C LEU A 30 -23.85 7.18 7.14
N VAL A 31 -24.35 6.35 6.22
CA VAL A 31 -23.53 5.63 5.24
C VAL A 31 -22.87 6.61 4.26
N LEU A 32 -23.62 7.56 3.69
CA LEU A 32 -23.07 8.59 2.81
C LEU A 32 -22.04 9.48 3.51
N ASP A 33 -22.30 9.89 4.75
CA ASP A 33 -21.35 10.65 5.57
C ASP A 33 -20.09 9.83 5.88
N ALA A 34 -20.19 8.51 6.00
CA ALA A 34 -19.04 7.65 6.22
C ALA A 34 -18.20 7.46 4.95
N LEU A 35 -18.85 7.21 3.81
CA LEU A 35 -18.23 6.98 2.51
C LEU A 35 -17.59 8.25 1.94
N SER A 36 -18.20 9.42 2.14
CA SER A 36 -17.63 10.70 1.71
C SER A 36 -16.32 11.07 2.39
N ARG A 37 -16.07 10.54 3.60
CA ARG A 37 -14.82 10.78 4.35
C ARG A 37 -13.73 9.78 4.01
N SER A 38 -14.09 8.55 3.67
CA SER A 38 -13.13 7.45 3.48
C SER A 38 -13.85 6.22 2.95
N ALA A 39 -13.15 5.40 2.14
CA ALA A 39 -13.64 4.07 1.78
C ALA A 39 -13.92 3.21 3.02
N ARG A 40 -15.04 2.47 3.00
CA ARG A 40 -15.49 1.59 4.08
C ARG A 40 -15.96 0.27 3.50
N THR A 41 -15.72 -0.80 4.25
CA THR A 41 -16.30 -2.12 3.97
C THR A 41 -17.76 -2.16 4.40
N ARG A 42 -18.57 -3.05 3.84
CA ARG A 42 -19.93 -3.33 4.29
C ARG A 42 -20.01 -3.61 5.79
N GLY A 43 -19.13 -4.48 6.31
CA GLY A 43 -19.14 -4.85 7.73
C GLY A 43 -18.89 -3.66 8.67
N GLN A 44 -17.97 -2.76 8.34
CA GLN A 44 -17.76 -1.50 9.07
C GLN A 44 -18.98 -0.57 9.06
N LEU A 45 -19.74 -0.56 7.97
CA LEU A 45 -20.95 0.24 7.86
C LEU A 45 -22.11 -0.38 8.65
N SER A 46 -22.26 -1.71 8.62
CA SER A 46 -23.21 -2.43 9.48
C SER A 46 -22.91 -2.17 10.96
N ASP A 47 -21.64 -2.29 11.38
CA ASP A 47 -21.17 -1.91 12.72
C ASP A 47 -21.51 -0.45 13.10
N LEU A 48 -21.37 0.48 12.15
CA LEU A 48 -21.68 1.89 12.36
C LEU A 48 -23.18 2.08 12.59
N LEU A 49 -24.02 1.46 11.77
CA LEU A 49 -25.48 1.54 11.86
C LEU A 49 -25.99 0.94 13.17
N ALA A 50 -25.48 -0.24 13.57
CA ALA A 50 -25.81 -0.88 14.83
C ALA A 50 -25.46 0.01 16.04
N ARG A 51 -24.26 0.62 16.06
CA ARG A 51 -23.85 1.56 17.11
C ARG A 51 -24.70 2.83 17.18
N LYS A 52 -25.39 3.18 16.09
CA LYS A 52 -26.29 4.33 16.00
C LYS A 52 -27.76 3.97 16.27
N GLY A 53 -28.05 2.71 16.60
CA GLY A 53 -29.40 2.24 16.93
C GLY A 53 -30.31 2.08 15.73
N VAL A 54 -29.75 1.96 14.52
CA VAL A 54 -30.53 1.62 13.33
C VAL A 54 -30.89 0.13 13.39
N PRO A 55 -32.16 -0.26 13.20
CA PRO A 55 -32.56 -1.66 13.13
C PRO A 55 -31.82 -2.41 12.02
N GLU A 56 -31.40 -3.64 12.30
CA GLU A 56 -30.60 -4.46 11.39
C GLU A 56 -31.28 -4.64 10.02
N GLU A 57 -32.57 -4.98 10.01
CA GLU A 57 -33.34 -5.16 8.77
C GLU A 57 -33.31 -3.92 7.86
N VAL A 58 -33.38 -2.72 8.45
CA VAL A 58 -33.32 -1.45 7.71
C VAL A 58 -31.89 -1.19 7.23
N GLY A 59 -30.91 -1.47 8.07
CA GLY A 59 -29.50 -1.33 7.73
C GLY A 59 -29.10 -2.21 6.56
N GLU A 60 -29.46 -3.50 6.58
CA GLU A 60 -29.15 -4.45 5.51
C GLU A 60 -29.75 -4.00 4.17
N VAL A 61 -31.02 -3.58 4.15
CA VAL A 61 -31.67 -3.06 2.91
C VAL A 61 -30.92 -1.85 2.34
N VAL A 62 -30.49 -0.92 3.21
CA VAL A 62 -29.73 0.26 2.76
C VAL A 62 -28.34 -0.15 2.25
N LEU A 63 -27.65 -1.04 2.95
CA LEU A 63 -26.32 -1.50 2.55
C LEU A 63 -26.37 -2.30 1.24
N ASP A 64 -27.38 -3.14 1.04
CA ASP A 64 -27.63 -3.85 -0.22
C ASP A 64 -27.80 -2.88 -1.36
N ARG A 65 -28.66 -1.87 -1.18
CA ARG A 65 -28.87 -0.87 -2.23
C ARG A 65 -27.59 -0.10 -2.57
N PHE A 66 -26.75 0.18 -1.58
CA PHE A 66 -25.49 0.88 -1.82
C PHE A 66 -24.44 -0.01 -2.49
N ALA A 67 -24.45 -1.32 -2.19
CA ALA A 67 -23.63 -2.30 -2.89
C ALA A 67 -24.07 -2.47 -4.36
N GLU A 68 -25.38 -2.55 -4.61
CA GLU A 68 -25.95 -2.58 -5.98
C GLU A 68 -25.56 -1.35 -6.81
N LEU A 69 -25.47 -0.18 -6.17
CA LEU A 69 -25.06 1.08 -6.80
C LEU A 69 -23.53 1.20 -6.95
N GLY A 70 -22.75 0.22 -6.49
CA GLY A 70 -21.28 0.25 -6.53
C GLY A 70 -20.65 1.27 -5.57
N LEU A 71 -21.41 1.77 -4.59
CA LEU A 71 -20.90 2.69 -3.56
C LEU A 71 -20.18 1.92 -2.43
N ILE A 72 -20.56 0.66 -2.22
CA ILE A 72 -19.90 -0.27 -1.32
C ILE A 72 -19.33 -1.39 -2.17
N ASP A 73 -18.02 -1.56 -2.12
CA ASP A 73 -17.32 -2.63 -2.81
C ASP A 73 -16.19 -3.14 -1.90
N ASP A 74 -16.44 -4.28 -1.26
CA ASP A 74 -15.48 -4.91 -0.36
C ASP A 74 -14.29 -5.49 -1.12
N ALA A 75 -14.46 -5.90 -2.38
CA ALA A 75 -13.39 -6.44 -3.22
C ALA A 75 -12.42 -5.34 -3.64
N ALA A 76 -12.94 -4.24 -4.21
CA ALA A 76 -12.13 -3.07 -4.55
C ALA A 76 -11.45 -2.48 -3.31
N TYR A 77 -12.13 -2.46 -2.16
CA TYR A 77 -11.53 -2.08 -0.90
C TYR A 77 -10.36 -2.98 -0.52
N ALA A 78 -10.55 -4.30 -0.58
CA ALA A 78 -9.55 -5.28 -0.17
C ALA A 78 -8.31 -5.26 -1.07
N GLU A 79 -8.48 -5.09 -2.38
CA GLU A 79 -7.38 -4.94 -3.34
C GLU A 79 -6.55 -3.68 -3.06
N ALA A 80 -7.22 -2.52 -2.96
CA ALA A 80 -6.55 -1.25 -2.70
C ALA A 80 -5.83 -1.28 -1.34
N PHE A 81 -6.45 -1.90 -0.34
CA PHE A 81 -5.86 -2.11 0.98
C PHE A 81 -4.61 -2.98 0.89
N THR A 82 -4.71 -4.12 0.19
CA THR A 82 -3.60 -5.08 0.03
C THR A 82 -2.40 -4.41 -0.61
N ARG A 83 -2.59 -3.74 -1.76
CA ARG A 83 -1.55 -2.99 -2.46
C ARG A 83 -0.90 -1.95 -1.56
N SER A 84 -1.70 -1.11 -0.92
CA SER A 84 -1.21 -0.06 -0.02
C SER A 84 -0.38 -0.63 1.13
N ARG A 85 -0.83 -1.72 1.78
CA ARG A 85 -0.12 -2.33 2.91
C ARG A 85 1.18 -3.01 2.47
N HIS A 86 1.18 -3.67 1.32
CA HIS A 86 2.38 -4.28 0.79
C HIS A 86 3.44 -3.21 0.45
N GLU A 87 3.07 -2.18 -0.32
CA GLU A 87 3.97 -1.13 -0.78
C GLU A 87 4.51 -0.26 0.37
N HIS A 88 3.62 0.24 1.24
CA HIS A 88 3.99 1.26 2.22
C HIS A 88 4.49 0.68 3.54
N LYS A 89 4.04 -0.54 3.89
CA LYS A 89 4.41 -1.19 5.17
C LYS A 89 5.25 -2.45 4.99
N GLY A 90 5.42 -2.97 3.77
CA GLY A 90 6.14 -4.21 3.53
C GLY A 90 5.52 -5.38 4.29
N LEU A 91 4.19 -5.44 4.32
CA LEU A 91 3.46 -6.57 4.93
C LEU A 91 3.30 -7.67 3.89
N GLY A 92 3.51 -8.91 4.33
CA GLY A 92 3.23 -10.10 3.54
C GLY A 92 1.75 -10.48 3.59
N SER A 93 1.38 -11.38 2.69
CA SER A 93 -0.01 -11.78 2.39
C SER A 93 -0.80 -12.19 3.64
N ARG A 94 -0.17 -12.90 4.60
CA ARG A 94 -0.86 -13.36 5.82
C ARG A 94 -1.19 -12.24 6.79
N ALA A 95 -0.31 -11.26 6.94
CA ALA A 95 -0.56 -10.12 7.82
C ALA A 95 -1.67 -9.24 7.24
N ILE A 96 -1.68 -9.05 5.92
CA ILE A 96 -2.73 -8.32 5.21
C ILE A 96 -4.07 -9.04 5.35
N ALA A 97 -4.11 -10.37 5.11
CA ALA A 97 -5.32 -11.16 5.27
C ALA A 97 -5.91 -11.06 6.69
N PHE A 98 -5.05 -11.10 7.72
CA PHE A 98 -5.48 -10.90 9.10
C PHE A 98 -6.09 -9.51 9.34
N GLU A 99 -5.49 -8.45 8.79
CA GLU A 99 -6.02 -7.10 8.92
C GLU A 99 -7.36 -6.89 8.18
N LEU A 100 -7.55 -7.51 7.03
CA LEU A 100 -8.81 -7.47 6.28
C LEU A 100 -9.94 -8.18 7.02
N ARG A 101 -9.68 -9.37 7.58
CA ARG A 101 -10.66 -10.09 8.43
C ARG A 101 -11.07 -9.26 9.64
N ARG A 102 -10.12 -8.58 10.29
CA ARG A 102 -10.41 -7.66 11.41
C ARG A 102 -11.26 -6.45 10.99
N ARG A 103 -11.32 -6.15 9.69
CA ARG A 103 -12.15 -5.11 9.09
C ARG A 103 -13.50 -5.63 8.59
N SER A 104 -13.84 -6.88 8.92
CA SER A 104 -15.10 -7.52 8.54
C SER A 104 -15.27 -7.70 7.03
N VAL A 105 -14.16 -7.92 6.32
CA VAL A 105 -14.17 -8.39 4.91
C VAL A 105 -14.35 -9.91 4.92
N SER A 106 -15.18 -10.44 4.02
CA SER A 106 -15.44 -11.88 3.94
C SER A 106 -14.20 -12.69 3.59
N ASP A 107 -14.14 -13.94 4.03
CA ASP A 107 -12.97 -14.80 3.82
C ASP A 107 -12.69 -15.03 2.33
N GLU A 108 -13.73 -15.09 1.48
CA GLU A 108 -13.61 -15.21 0.03
C GLU A 108 -12.90 -14.00 -0.58
N VAL A 109 -13.38 -12.80 -0.28
CA VAL A 109 -12.79 -11.54 -0.77
C VAL A 109 -11.37 -11.35 -0.24
N VAL A 110 -11.11 -11.78 1.00
CA VAL A 110 -9.77 -11.78 1.57
C VAL A 110 -8.82 -12.65 0.76
N GLN A 111 -9.21 -13.90 0.44
CA GLN A 111 -8.35 -14.80 -0.34
C GLN A 111 -8.08 -14.24 -1.73
N GLU A 112 -9.12 -13.74 -2.40
CA GLU A 112 -9.00 -13.15 -3.73
C GLU A 112 -8.03 -11.96 -3.70
N ALA A 113 -8.24 -11.01 -2.80
CA ALA A 113 -7.41 -9.81 -2.71
C ALA A 113 -5.93 -10.11 -2.42
N VAL A 114 -5.63 -11.07 -1.54
CA VAL A 114 -4.23 -11.44 -1.26
C VAL A 114 -3.63 -12.34 -2.34
N SER A 115 -4.44 -13.05 -3.13
CA SER A 115 -3.96 -13.84 -4.27
C SER A 115 -3.50 -12.99 -5.45
N VAL A 116 -3.98 -11.73 -5.53
CA VAL A 116 -3.51 -10.74 -6.50
C VAL A 116 -2.06 -10.29 -6.22
N LEU A 117 -1.54 -10.50 -5.01
CA LEU A 117 -0.13 -10.28 -4.74
C LEU A 117 0.69 -11.34 -5.47
N ASP A 118 1.41 -10.88 -6.50
CA ASP A 118 2.38 -11.68 -7.21
C ASP A 118 3.43 -12.25 -6.25
N ALA A 119 3.68 -13.56 -6.37
CA ALA A 119 4.59 -14.28 -5.50
C ALA A 119 6.04 -13.80 -5.66
N ASP A 120 6.42 -13.40 -6.87
CA ASP A 120 7.76 -12.83 -7.12
C ASP A 120 7.86 -11.45 -6.50
N GLN A 121 6.85 -10.59 -6.64
CA GLN A 121 6.82 -9.29 -5.97
C GLN A 121 6.86 -9.38 -4.43
N GLU A 122 6.15 -10.35 -3.85
CA GLU A 122 6.18 -10.64 -2.41
C GLU A 122 7.58 -11.09 -1.98
N GLN A 123 8.22 -11.96 -2.78
CA GLN A 123 9.57 -12.44 -2.55
C GLN A 123 10.62 -11.32 -2.63
N GLU A 124 10.56 -10.48 -3.66
CA GLU A 124 11.47 -9.34 -3.85
C GLU A 124 11.41 -8.37 -2.68
N THR A 125 10.19 -8.05 -2.22
CA THR A 125 9.98 -7.16 -1.09
C THR A 125 10.56 -7.76 0.19
N ALA A 126 10.34 -9.06 0.43
CA ALA A 126 10.94 -9.75 1.56
C ALA A 126 12.48 -9.74 1.51
N CYS A 127 13.08 -9.93 0.32
CA CYS A 127 14.53 -9.91 0.14
C CYS A 127 15.11 -8.52 0.40
N ARG A 128 14.49 -7.47 -0.14
CA ARG A 128 14.88 -6.08 0.13
C ARG A 128 14.85 -5.78 1.63
N LEU A 129 13.74 -6.09 2.30
CA LEU A 129 13.59 -5.88 3.74
C LEU A 129 14.62 -6.69 4.55
N ALA A 130 14.94 -7.91 4.12
CA ALA A 130 15.94 -8.75 4.75
C ALA A 130 17.35 -8.14 4.63
N ARG A 131 17.74 -7.70 3.42
CA ARG A 131 19.05 -7.06 3.15
C ARG A 131 19.22 -5.79 3.98
N GLU A 132 18.25 -4.88 3.95
CA GLU A 132 18.28 -3.64 4.73
C GLU A 132 18.40 -3.91 6.24
N ARG A 133 17.70 -4.94 6.74
CA ARG A 133 17.73 -5.29 8.15
C ARG A 133 19.03 -6.00 8.53
N GLN A 134 19.57 -6.83 7.65
CA GLN A 134 20.82 -7.57 7.83
C GLN A 134 22.00 -6.61 7.94
N ALA A 135 22.08 -5.61 7.07
CA ALA A 135 23.14 -4.60 7.10
C ALA A 135 23.24 -3.87 8.46
N ARG A 136 22.10 -3.63 9.12
CA ARG A 136 22.04 -3.02 10.47
C ARG A 136 22.47 -3.97 11.60
N MET A 137 22.73 -5.24 11.28
CA MET A 137 23.08 -6.30 12.23
C MET A 137 24.41 -6.98 11.86
N ALA A 138 25.20 -6.39 10.97
CA ALA A 138 26.43 -6.99 10.44
C ALA A 138 27.45 -7.39 11.54
N SER A 139 27.46 -6.68 12.67
CA SER A 139 28.35 -6.98 13.81
C SER A 139 27.94 -8.21 14.64
N LEU A 140 26.76 -8.77 14.41
CA LEU A 140 26.27 -9.92 15.17
C LEU A 140 26.69 -11.25 14.53
N PRO A 141 26.78 -12.34 15.31
CA PRO A 141 26.99 -13.67 14.74
C PRO A 141 25.89 -14.05 13.73
N ARG A 142 26.28 -14.74 12.66
CA ARG A 142 25.38 -15.12 11.54
C ARG A 142 24.11 -15.83 12.01
N GLU A 143 24.21 -16.74 12.96
CA GLU A 143 23.05 -17.46 13.53
C GLU A 143 22.07 -16.51 14.22
N VAL A 144 22.59 -15.51 14.95
CA VAL A 144 21.77 -14.50 15.63
C VAL A 144 21.08 -13.60 14.60
N GLN A 145 21.79 -13.21 13.55
CA GLN A 145 21.23 -12.44 12.43
C GLN A 145 20.10 -13.24 11.76
N ALA A 146 20.33 -14.50 11.39
CA ALA A 146 19.37 -15.36 10.71
C ALA A 146 18.07 -15.51 11.52
N ARG A 147 18.18 -15.82 12.82
CA ARG A 147 17.03 -15.92 13.72
C ARG A 147 16.25 -14.60 13.81
N ARG A 148 16.95 -13.47 13.91
CA ARG A 148 16.31 -12.14 14.02
C ARG A 148 15.61 -11.73 12.72
N LEU A 149 16.23 -12.01 11.56
CA LEU A 149 15.63 -11.78 10.25
C LEU A 149 14.39 -12.63 10.04
N ALA A 150 14.48 -13.94 10.32
CA ALA A 150 13.35 -14.86 10.20
C ALA A 150 12.17 -14.41 11.08
N GLY A 151 12.43 -14.07 12.36
CA GLY A 151 11.40 -13.57 13.25
C GLY A 151 10.82 -12.21 12.83
N PHE A 152 11.64 -11.33 12.24
CA PHE A 152 11.18 -10.04 11.71
C PHE A 152 10.21 -10.23 10.53
N LEU A 153 10.59 -11.04 9.53
CA LEU A 153 9.76 -11.31 8.36
C LEU A 153 8.49 -12.10 8.73
N ALA A 154 8.58 -13.04 9.67
CA ALA A 154 7.42 -13.76 10.18
C ALA A 154 6.39 -12.80 10.81
N ARG A 155 6.82 -11.82 11.61
CA ARG A 155 5.93 -10.78 12.17
C ARG A 155 5.37 -9.83 11.10
N LYS A 156 6.06 -9.70 9.98
CA LYS A 156 5.56 -8.97 8.80
C LYS A 156 4.54 -9.79 7.99
N GLY A 157 4.36 -11.07 8.30
CA GLY A 157 3.34 -11.93 7.67
C GLY A 157 3.84 -12.77 6.49
N TYR A 158 5.15 -12.83 6.26
CA TYR A 158 5.70 -13.60 5.14
C TYR A 158 5.66 -15.11 5.39
N GLY A 159 5.47 -15.87 4.31
CA GLY A 159 5.49 -17.33 4.29
C GLY A 159 6.84 -17.93 4.70
N GLY A 160 6.86 -19.12 5.31
CA GLY A 160 8.11 -19.77 5.73
C GLY A 160 9.10 -19.99 4.57
N GLN A 161 8.59 -20.32 3.38
CA GLN A 161 9.41 -20.45 2.16
C GLN A 161 10.02 -19.10 1.75
N VAL A 162 9.20 -18.04 1.72
CA VAL A 162 9.62 -16.67 1.39
C VAL A 162 10.67 -16.17 2.37
N VAL A 163 10.43 -16.39 3.67
CA VAL A 163 11.36 -16.05 4.76
C VAL A 163 12.69 -16.75 4.56
N GLY A 164 12.68 -18.07 4.32
CA GLY A 164 13.90 -18.85 4.15
C GLY A 164 14.72 -18.38 2.95
N ARG A 165 14.07 -18.10 1.81
CA ARG A 165 14.73 -17.58 0.60
C ARG A 165 15.31 -16.18 0.84
N ALA A 166 14.52 -15.27 1.41
CA ALA A 166 14.96 -13.91 1.69
C ALA A 166 16.16 -13.84 2.65
N VAL A 167 16.19 -14.70 3.67
CA VAL A 167 17.33 -14.78 4.60
C VAL A 167 18.59 -15.29 3.89
N ARG A 168 18.48 -16.33 3.05
CA ARG A 168 19.62 -16.83 2.27
C ARG A 168 20.18 -15.77 1.33
N GLU A 169 19.30 -15.11 0.57
CA GLU A 169 19.69 -14.05 -0.36
C GLU A 169 20.32 -12.85 0.34
N ALA A 170 19.84 -12.47 1.52
CA ALA A 170 20.43 -11.39 2.29
C ALA A 170 21.89 -11.70 2.71
N PHE A 171 22.20 -12.94 3.06
CA PHE A 171 23.57 -13.33 3.37
C PHE A 171 24.45 -13.52 2.13
N ALA A 172 23.89 -13.97 1.00
CA ALA A 172 24.63 -14.06 -0.25
C ALA A 172 25.07 -12.66 -0.72
N ALA A 173 24.14 -11.70 -0.75
CA ALA A 173 24.44 -10.32 -1.12
C ALA A 173 25.46 -9.65 -0.17
N ALA A 174 25.42 -9.97 1.13
CA ALA A 174 26.42 -9.46 2.08
C ALA A 174 27.82 -10.03 1.81
N ALA A 175 27.91 -11.32 1.45
CA ALA A 175 29.19 -11.96 1.12
C ALA A 175 29.79 -11.41 -0.18
N GLU A 176 28.95 -11.18 -1.21
CA GLU A 176 29.37 -10.52 -2.46
C GLU A 176 29.89 -9.10 -2.18
N ALA A 177 29.18 -8.32 -1.36
CA ALA A 177 29.58 -6.96 -1.01
C ALA A 177 30.85 -6.87 -0.15
N ASP A 178 31.22 -7.94 0.55
CA ASP A 178 32.50 -8.04 1.27
C ASP A 178 33.62 -8.47 0.32
N ALA A 179 33.37 -9.40 -0.61
CA ALA A 179 34.34 -9.80 -1.64
C ALA A 179 34.72 -8.65 -2.59
N ASP A 180 33.76 -7.79 -2.96
CA ASP A 180 34.02 -6.60 -3.78
C ASP A 180 34.88 -5.55 -3.05
N ARG A 181 34.84 -5.49 -1.70
CA ARG A 181 35.68 -4.56 -0.91
C ARG A 181 37.13 -5.03 -0.81
N ASP A 182 37.36 -6.33 -0.86
CA ASP A 182 38.70 -6.92 -0.77
C ASP A 182 39.46 -6.86 -2.11
N LEU A 183 38.78 -6.52 -3.23
CA LEU A 183 39.40 -6.17 -4.50
C LEU A 183 39.96 -4.72 -4.43
N SER A 184 41.20 -4.58 -3.94
CA SER A 184 41.92 -3.30 -3.95
C SER A 184 42.22 -2.84 -5.38
N PRO A 185 41.99 -1.55 -5.74
CA PRO A 185 42.49 -0.96 -6.99
C PRO A 185 44.01 -1.07 -7.16
N ASP A 186 44.77 -1.19 -6.07
CA ASP A 186 46.24 -1.18 -6.09
C ASP A 186 46.85 -2.45 -6.69
N ASP A 187 46.11 -3.56 -6.78
CA ASP A 187 46.62 -4.80 -7.39
C ASP A 187 46.60 -4.77 -8.93
N ALA A 188 45.81 -3.86 -9.54
CA ALA A 188 45.74 -3.72 -11.00
C ALA A 188 46.99 -3.07 -11.62
N ASP A 189 47.78 -2.32 -10.83
CA ASP A 189 49.00 -1.64 -11.28
C ASP A 189 50.26 -2.52 -11.18
N SER A 190 50.12 -3.74 -10.65
CA SER A 190 51.24 -4.70 -10.51
C SER A 190 51.45 -5.62 -11.72
N MET A 191 50.50 -5.65 -12.67
CA MET A 191 50.70 -6.31 -13.97
C MET A 191 51.37 -5.34 -14.93
N GLY A 192 52.70 -5.26 -14.81
CA GLY A 192 53.54 -4.47 -15.69
C GLY A 192 53.30 -4.75 -17.17
N PHE A 193 52.50 -3.90 -17.81
CA PHE A 193 52.66 -3.62 -19.24
C PHE A 193 53.94 -2.80 -19.39
N GLY A 194 55.05 -3.51 -19.54
CA GLY A 194 56.26 -2.96 -20.13
C GLY A 194 55.94 -2.49 -21.55
N GLY A 195 55.77 -1.18 -21.72
CA GLY A 195 55.61 -0.51 -23.01
C GLY A 195 56.52 0.70 -23.05
N GLY A 196 57.54 0.65 -23.91
CA GLY A 196 58.66 1.56 -23.95
C GLY A 196 58.28 3.03 -24.19
N MET A 197 58.97 3.87 -23.44
CA MET A 197 59.19 5.28 -23.72
C MET A 197 60.10 5.41 -24.95
N ALA A 198 59.56 5.86 -26.09
CA ALA A 198 60.34 6.48 -27.17
C ALA A 198 59.44 7.36 -28.04
N ASP A 199 59.51 8.66 -27.77
CA ASP A 199 59.59 9.77 -28.72
C ASP A 199 58.64 9.77 -29.95
N PHE A 200 57.52 10.51 -29.82
CA PHE A 200 56.82 11.08 -30.97
C PHE A 200 56.73 12.61 -30.78
N ASP A 201 57.73 13.29 -31.33
CA ASP A 201 57.71 14.73 -31.63
C ASP A 201 56.99 14.92 -32.98
N GLY A 202 56.22 16.01 -33.12
CA GLY A 202 55.62 16.36 -34.41
C GLY A 202 54.22 16.96 -34.37
N SER A 203 54.15 18.21 -33.92
CA SER A 203 53.52 19.32 -34.65
C SER A 203 52.15 19.16 -35.34
N GLU A 204 51.27 20.06 -34.91
CA GLU A 204 50.50 20.98 -35.75
C GLU A 204 49.09 20.62 -36.25
N ASN A 205 48.23 21.59 -35.96
CA ASN A 205 47.17 22.16 -36.79
C ASN A 205 45.76 21.59 -36.71
N GLY A 206 44.83 22.53 -36.52
CA GLY A 206 43.51 22.43 -37.15
C GLY A 206 42.38 22.93 -36.28
N MET A 207 42.08 24.21 -36.40
CA MET A 207 40.81 24.80 -36.02
C MET A 207 39.62 23.98 -36.51
N GLY A 208 38.51 24.00 -35.75
CA GLY A 208 37.23 23.55 -36.26
C GLY A 208 36.13 23.43 -35.21
N SER A 209 35.65 24.56 -34.68
CA SER A 209 34.23 24.66 -34.30
C SER A 209 33.40 24.46 -35.58
N PRO A 210 32.25 23.77 -35.55
CA PRO A 210 30.97 24.44 -35.24
C PRO A 210 29.93 23.53 -34.51
N SER A 211 29.11 24.09 -33.62
CA SER A 211 27.65 24.36 -33.80
C SER A 211 26.68 23.16 -33.64
N LEU A 212 25.85 23.28 -32.61
CA LEU A 212 24.38 23.07 -32.52
C LEU A 212 23.68 21.98 -33.36
N GLU A 213 22.91 21.11 -32.67
CA GLU A 213 21.50 20.70 -32.92
C GLU A 213 21.17 19.63 -31.84
N PHE A 214 20.35 19.82 -30.81
CA PHE A 214 18.88 19.98 -30.76
C PHE A 214 18.10 18.99 -31.63
N VAL A 215 17.64 17.89 -31.01
CA VAL A 215 16.42 17.16 -31.40
C VAL A 215 15.73 16.65 -30.13
N GLU A 216 14.60 17.27 -29.80
CA GLU A 216 13.46 16.66 -29.10
C GLU A 216 12.63 15.89 -30.14
N GLU A 217 12.03 14.77 -29.75
CA GLU A 217 10.81 14.11 -30.29
C GLU A 217 10.75 12.73 -29.60
N ASP A 218 9.64 12.19 -29.10
CA ASP A 218 8.22 12.58 -29.02
C ASP A 218 7.59 11.75 -27.86
#